data_AF-A0A9X4QUF3-F1
#
_entry.id   AF-A0A9X4QUF3-F1
#
_cell.length_a   1.000
_cell.length_b   1.000
_cell.length_c   1.000
_cell.angle_alpha   90.00
_cell.angle_beta   90.00
_cell.angle_gamma   90.00
#
_symmetry.space_group_name_H-M   'P 1'
#
loop_
_entity.id
_entity.type
_entity.pdbx_description
1 polymer ?
#
loop_
_entity_poly.entity_id
_entity_poly.type
_entity_poly.pdbx_seq_one_letter_code
_entity_poly.pdbx_strand_id
1 'polypeptide(L)'
;MIRNTVLISVYNLLFAFPIPIILAILFNELRSRKLRTIAQTISYMPHFISTVVIAGLVVNFLSPSTGIVNVLLEKLGIDSVYFLTKSEYFRTIFVAQGIWASAGFASIIYYSSLMSIDSAQYEAATIDGAGRFQQILRITLPSLMPTIGIMLLLNLGNLLNVGYEMIILLYQPITFETADVLGTYVYRVGTGASTGHGTAGTTPNFSMATAVGLFNGVISLILVLTANRISKKISDVSIM
;
A
#
# COMPACT_ATOMS: atom_id res chain seq x y z
N MET A 1 0.90 19.27 3.37
CA MET A 1 2.02 18.42 2.90
C MET A 1 2.50 17.41 3.94
N ILE A 2 3.26 17.81 4.99
CA ILE A 2 3.82 16.83 5.96
C ILE A 2 2.71 16.04 6.66
N ARG A 3 1.66 16.72 7.15
CA ARG A 3 0.46 16.07 7.73
C ARG A 3 -0.14 15.02 6.78
N ASN A 4 -0.32 15.36 5.50
CA ASN A 4 -0.89 14.42 4.52
C ASN A 4 0.04 13.26 4.22
N THR A 5 1.35 13.51 4.16
CA THR A 5 2.36 12.47 3.98
C THR A 5 2.24 11.46 5.10
N VAL A 6 2.26 11.92 6.36
CA VAL A 6 2.10 11.06 7.53
C VAL A 6 0.75 10.33 7.53
N LEU A 7 -0.36 11.03 7.25
CA LEU A 7 -1.69 10.41 7.24
C LEU A 7 -1.83 9.34 6.15
N ILE A 8 -1.43 9.62 4.90
CA ILE A 8 -1.49 8.64 3.80
C ILE A 8 -0.63 7.42 4.13
N SER A 9 0.54 7.66 4.71
CA SER A 9 1.43 6.59 5.15
C SER A 9 0.85 5.73 6.27
N VAL A 10 0.18 6.34 7.26
CA VAL A 10 -0.54 5.62 8.30
C VAL A 10 -1.68 4.79 7.69
N TYR A 11 -2.44 5.35 6.76
CA TYR A 11 -3.50 4.59 6.08
C TYR A 11 -2.95 3.40 5.29
N ASN A 12 -1.84 3.58 4.56
CA ASN A 12 -1.18 2.48 3.87
C ASN A 12 -0.67 1.42 4.85
N LEU A 13 -0.11 1.82 5.97
CA LEU A 13 0.37 0.89 6.99
C LEU A 13 -0.79 0.12 7.66
N LEU A 14 -1.93 0.77 7.89
CA LEU A 14 -3.09 0.13 8.54
C LEU A 14 -3.88 -0.75 7.58
N PHE A 15 -4.04 -0.34 6.32
CA PHE A 15 -4.92 -1.02 5.37
C PHE A 15 -4.18 -1.75 4.26
N ALA A 16 -3.11 -1.18 3.70
CA ALA A 16 -2.42 -1.81 2.58
C ALA A 16 -1.39 -2.86 3.02
N PHE A 17 -0.69 -2.64 4.13
CA PHE A 17 0.33 -3.57 4.63
C PHE A 17 -0.22 -4.92 5.10
N PRO A 18 -1.37 -5.02 5.81
CA PRO A 18 -1.89 -6.31 6.26
C PRO A 18 -2.47 -7.18 5.14
N ILE A 19 -2.98 -6.57 4.06
CA ILE A 19 -3.72 -7.31 3.01
C ILE A 19 -2.86 -8.37 2.31
N PRO A 20 -1.61 -8.11 1.90
CA PRO A 20 -0.72 -9.14 1.37
C PRO A 20 -0.54 -10.35 2.28
N ILE A 21 -0.48 -10.13 3.61
CA ILE A 21 -0.33 -11.19 4.61
C ILE A 21 -1.61 -12.02 4.66
N ILE A 22 -2.76 -11.35 4.70
CA ILE A 22 -4.07 -12.01 4.66
C ILE A 22 -4.23 -12.84 3.39
N LEU A 23 -3.88 -12.28 2.21
CA LEU A 23 -3.92 -12.99 0.94
C LEU A 23 -3.02 -14.23 0.94
N ALA A 24 -1.80 -14.12 1.47
CA ALA A 24 -0.89 -15.26 1.57
C ALA A 24 -1.45 -16.40 2.43
N ILE A 25 -2.05 -16.07 3.58
CA ILE A 25 -2.70 -17.06 4.45
C ILE A 25 -3.91 -17.68 3.73
N LEU A 26 -4.74 -16.87 3.06
CA LEU A 26 -5.87 -17.38 2.27
C LEU A 26 -5.42 -18.34 1.17
N PHE A 27 -4.35 -18.01 0.45
CA PHE A 27 -3.78 -18.91 -0.56
C PHE A 27 -3.24 -20.20 0.04
N ASN A 28 -2.66 -20.15 1.25
CA ASN A 28 -2.21 -21.35 1.96
C ASN A 28 -3.37 -22.31 2.30
N GLU A 29 -4.51 -21.76 2.73
CA GLU A 29 -5.70 -22.53 3.11
C GLU A 29 -6.47 -23.13 1.92
N LEU A 30 -6.22 -22.67 0.69
CA LEU A 30 -6.90 -23.21 -0.50
C LEU A 30 -6.47 -24.65 -0.81
N ARG A 31 -7.29 -25.64 -0.46
CA ARG A 31 -7.01 -27.07 -0.68
C ARG A 31 -6.82 -27.45 -2.15
N SER A 32 -7.57 -26.83 -3.06
CA SER A 32 -7.47 -27.12 -4.50
C SER A 32 -6.31 -26.36 -5.14
N ARG A 33 -5.31 -27.10 -5.65
CA ARG A 33 -4.16 -26.52 -6.35
C ARG A 33 -4.58 -25.66 -7.54
N LYS A 34 -5.59 -26.10 -8.32
CA LYS A 34 -6.11 -25.34 -9.47
C LYS A 34 -6.71 -24.01 -9.02
N LEU A 35 -7.55 -24.02 -7.99
CA LEU A 35 -8.18 -22.81 -7.46
C LEU A 35 -7.13 -21.83 -6.91
N ARG A 36 -6.12 -22.36 -6.19
CA ARG A 36 -5.00 -21.59 -5.68
C ARG A 36 -4.23 -20.89 -6.80
N THR A 37 -3.84 -21.63 -7.84
CA THR A 37 -3.12 -21.07 -8.99
C THR A 37 -3.94 -19.97 -9.68
N ILE A 38 -5.24 -20.20 -9.93
CA ILE A 38 -6.10 -19.19 -10.58
C ILE A 38 -6.22 -17.93 -9.71
N ALA A 39 -6.48 -18.10 -8.41
CA ALA A 39 -6.61 -16.98 -7.48
C ALA A 39 -5.32 -16.15 -7.38
N GLN A 40 -4.17 -16.82 -7.34
CA GLN A 40 -2.85 -16.18 -7.38
C GLN A 40 -2.63 -15.42 -8.69
N THR A 41 -2.84 -16.05 -9.84
CA THR A 41 -2.65 -15.39 -11.15
C THR A 41 -3.50 -14.13 -11.29
N ILE A 42 -4.79 -14.20 -10.92
CA ILE A 42 -5.69 -13.03 -10.96
C ILE A 42 -5.21 -11.93 -10.00
N SER A 43 -4.78 -12.30 -8.79
CA SER A 43 -4.34 -11.33 -7.79
C SER A 43 -2.99 -10.69 -8.13
N TYR A 44 -2.12 -11.40 -8.85
CA TYR A 44 -0.76 -10.93 -9.18
C TYR A 44 -0.74 -10.05 -10.42
N MET A 45 -1.68 -10.27 -11.35
CA MET A 45 -1.74 -9.57 -12.64
C MET A 45 -1.75 -8.04 -12.55
N PRO A 46 -2.51 -7.40 -11.64
CA PRO A 46 -2.59 -5.94 -11.57
C PRO A 46 -1.24 -5.24 -11.36
N HIS A 47 -0.27 -5.93 -10.73
CA HIS A 47 1.05 -5.37 -10.45
C HIS A 47 1.83 -5.01 -11.71
N PHE A 48 1.55 -5.69 -12.82
CA PHE A 48 2.23 -5.45 -14.09
C PHE A 48 1.60 -4.32 -14.92
N ILE A 49 0.51 -3.72 -14.43
CA ILE A 49 -0.14 -2.57 -15.07
C ILE A 49 0.59 -1.30 -14.66
N SER A 50 0.90 -0.42 -15.63
CA SER A 50 1.60 0.83 -15.32
C SER A 50 0.75 1.77 -14.47
N THR A 51 1.41 2.56 -13.60
CA THR A 51 0.74 3.53 -12.72
C THR A 51 -0.17 4.49 -13.49
N VAL A 52 0.23 4.92 -14.70
CA VAL A 52 -0.58 5.81 -15.56
C VAL A 52 -1.86 5.12 -16.04
N VAL A 53 -1.79 3.85 -16.43
CA VAL A 53 -2.97 3.09 -16.85
C VAL A 53 -3.91 2.87 -15.66
N ILE A 54 -3.38 2.56 -14.48
CA ILE A 54 -4.19 2.43 -13.27
C ILE A 54 -4.88 3.76 -12.94
N ALA A 55 -4.17 4.89 -13.03
CA ALA A 55 -4.76 6.20 -12.82
C ALA A 55 -5.91 6.46 -13.82
N GLY A 56 -5.71 6.12 -15.10
CA GLY A 56 -6.75 6.18 -16.12
C GLY A 56 -7.96 5.30 -15.80
N LEU A 57 -7.75 4.08 -15.29
CA LEU A 57 -8.84 3.20 -14.85
C LEU A 57 -9.61 3.80 -13.67
N VAL A 58 -8.92 4.37 -12.68
CA VAL A 58 -9.53 5.05 -11.54
C VAL A 58 -10.40 6.22 -12.02
N VAL A 59 -9.90 7.06 -12.92
CA VAL A 59 -10.67 8.18 -13.50
C VAL A 59 -11.90 7.68 -14.25
N ASN A 60 -11.76 6.63 -15.06
CA ASN A 60 -12.89 6.07 -15.82
C ASN A 60 -13.93 5.44 -14.91
N PHE A 61 -13.52 4.64 -13.92
CA PHE A 61 -14.44 3.90 -13.04
C PHE A 61 -15.20 4.83 -12.09
N LEU A 62 -14.57 5.94 -11.69
CA LEU A 62 -15.13 6.95 -10.79
C LEU A 62 -15.74 8.16 -11.53
N SER A 63 -15.85 8.10 -12.85
CA SER A 63 -16.53 9.14 -13.65
C SER A 63 -17.97 9.31 -13.18
N PRO A 64 -18.47 10.55 -12.98
CA PRO A 64 -19.83 10.79 -12.52
C PRO A 64 -20.90 10.38 -13.53
N SER A 65 -20.61 10.45 -14.83
CA SER A 65 -21.60 10.18 -15.88
C SER A 65 -21.52 8.77 -16.48
N THR A 66 -20.32 8.18 -16.49
CA THR A 66 -20.05 6.92 -17.21
C THR A 66 -19.37 5.86 -16.35
N GLY A 67 -19.00 6.21 -15.11
CA GLY A 67 -18.22 5.34 -14.24
C GLY A 67 -19.05 4.19 -13.70
N ILE A 68 -18.49 2.98 -13.78
CA ILE A 68 -19.17 1.77 -13.28
C ILE A 68 -19.58 1.89 -11.81
N VAL A 69 -18.81 2.62 -11.00
CA VAL A 69 -19.13 2.85 -9.59
C VAL A 69 -20.41 3.68 -9.44
N ASN A 70 -20.52 4.79 -10.19
CA ASN A 70 -21.71 5.63 -10.14
C ASN A 70 -22.93 4.95 -10.78
N VAL A 71 -22.75 4.19 -11.86
CA VAL A 71 -23.83 3.37 -12.46
C VAL A 71 -24.39 2.36 -11.43
N LEU A 72 -23.53 1.78 -10.59
CA LEU A 72 -23.98 0.88 -9.52
C LEU A 72 -24.66 1.63 -8.37
N LEU A 73 -24.18 2.83 -8.01
CA LEU A 73 -24.80 3.68 -6.99
C LEU A 73 -26.20 4.13 -7.41
N GLU A 74 -26.36 4.58 -8.65
CA GLU A 74 -27.66 5.01 -9.19
C GLU A 74 -28.67 3.85 -9.20
N LYS A 75 -28.23 2.62 -9.53
CA LYS A 75 -29.06 1.41 -9.44
C LYS A 75 -29.51 1.10 -8.02
N LEU A 76 -28.78 1.55 -7.02
CA LEU A 76 -29.13 1.43 -5.60
C LEU A 76 -29.92 2.65 -5.07
N GLY A 77 -30.25 3.62 -5.95
CA GLY A 77 -30.99 4.83 -5.59
C GLY A 77 -30.12 5.91 -4.91
N ILE A 78 -28.80 5.83 -5.05
CA ILE A 78 -27.84 6.81 -4.51
C ILE A 78 -27.43 7.75 -5.65
N ASP A 79 -27.43 9.07 -5.38
CA ASP A 79 -27.01 10.08 -6.36
C ASP A 79 -25.55 9.89 -6.80
N SER A 80 -25.28 10.20 -8.07
CA SER A 80 -23.93 10.14 -8.62
C SER A 80 -22.97 11.08 -7.88
N VAL A 81 -21.79 10.56 -7.55
CA VAL A 81 -20.74 11.26 -6.81
C VAL A 81 -19.56 11.53 -7.71
N TYR A 82 -19.16 12.80 -7.80
CA TYR A 82 -17.90 13.17 -8.46
C TYR A 82 -16.70 12.98 -7.52
N PHE A 83 -16.34 11.71 -7.29
CA PHE A 83 -15.35 11.27 -6.30
C PHE A 83 -14.03 12.03 -6.32
N LEU A 84 -13.44 12.24 -7.51
CA LEU A 84 -12.14 12.88 -7.64
C LEU A 84 -12.15 14.36 -7.26
N THR A 85 -13.31 15.02 -7.24
CA THR A 85 -13.40 16.43 -6.81
C THR A 85 -13.61 16.60 -5.30
N LYS A 86 -13.77 15.49 -4.58
CA LYS A 86 -14.06 15.50 -3.15
C LYS A 86 -12.86 15.01 -2.36
N SER A 87 -12.23 15.93 -1.62
CA SER A 87 -11.01 15.71 -0.84
C SER A 87 -11.12 14.58 0.20
N GLU A 88 -12.32 14.36 0.74
CA GLU A 88 -12.61 13.29 1.70
C GLU A 88 -12.37 11.88 1.14
N TYR A 89 -12.62 11.66 -0.17
CA TYR A 89 -12.46 10.34 -0.79
C TYR A 89 -11.04 10.08 -1.28
N PHE A 90 -10.21 11.11 -1.44
CA PHE A 90 -8.89 10.98 -2.08
C PHE A 90 -8.03 9.89 -1.41
N ARG A 91 -7.93 9.89 -0.08
CA ARG A 91 -7.11 8.92 0.67
C ARG A 91 -7.64 7.50 0.49
N THR A 92 -8.96 7.31 0.57
CA THR A 92 -9.60 6.00 0.41
C THR A 92 -9.39 5.47 -0.99
N ILE A 93 -9.60 6.29 -2.02
CA ILE A 93 -9.36 5.93 -3.43
C ILE A 93 -7.90 5.53 -3.63
N PHE A 94 -6.99 6.38 -3.16
CA PHE A 94 -5.54 6.17 -3.28
C PHE A 94 -5.07 4.86 -2.62
N VAL A 95 -5.59 4.53 -1.43
CA VAL A 95 -5.20 3.29 -0.75
C VAL A 95 -5.88 2.06 -1.37
N ALA A 96 -7.16 2.17 -1.73
CA ALA A 96 -7.90 1.06 -2.33
C ALA A 96 -7.30 0.64 -3.68
N GLN A 97 -6.98 1.59 -4.55
CA GLN A 97 -6.32 1.28 -5.82
C GLN A 97 -4.93 0.66 -5.59
N GLY A 98 -4.20 1.13 -4.57
CA GLY A 98 -2.87 0.62 -4.25
C GLY A 98 -2.92 -0.84 -3.78
N ILE A 99 -3.88 -1.16 -2.91
CA ILE A 99 -4.16 -2.54 -2.49
C ILE A 99 -4.45 -3.41 -3.70
N TRP A 100 -5.38 -2.99 -4.57
CA TRP A 100 -5.73 -3.75 -5.75
C TRP A 100 -4.53 -3.98 -6.69
N ALA A 101 -3.71 -2.95 -6.90
CA ALA A 101 -2.56 -3.00 -7.81
C ALA A 101 -1.41 -3.87 -7.28
N SER A 102 -1.09 -3.80 -5.98
CA SER A 102 0.14 -4.40 -5.46
C SER A 102 -0.05 -5.55 -4.48
N ALA A 103 -1.22 -5.71 -3.85
CA ALA A 103 -1.32 -6.59 -2.70
C ALA A 103 -1.11 -8.08 -3.04
N GLY A 104 -1.61 -8.52 -4.20
CA GLY A 104 -1.38 -9.89 -4.65
C GLY A 104 0.10 -10.16 -4.88
N PHE A 105 0.81 -9.30 -5.62
CA PHE A 105 2.24 -9.49 -5.84
C PHE A 105 3.05 -9.46 -4.53
N ALA A 106 2.75 -8.51 -3.64
CA ALA A 106 3.39 -8.44 -2.32
C ALA A 106 3.12 -9.69 -1.45
N SER A 107 2.00 -10.41 -1.68
CA SER A 107 1.69 -11.64 -0.94
C SER A 107 2.64 -12.79 -1.26
N ILE A 108 3.36 -12.75 -2.38
CA ILE A 108 4.28 -13.83 -2.82
C ILE A 108 5.35 -14.11 -1.77
N ILE A 109 5.92 -13.06 -1.18
CA ILE A 109 7.01 -13.19 -0.19
C ILE A 109 6.50 -13.86 1.10
N TYR A 110 5.28 -13.52 1.53
CA TYR A 110 4.66 -14.15 2.69
C TYR A 110 4.22 -15.58 2.38
N TYR A 111 3.69 -15.83 1.19
CA TYR A 111 3.28 -17.16 0.80
C TYR A 111 4.48 -18.11 0.64
N SER A 112 5.61 -17.64 0.09
CA SER A 112 6.82 -18.45 -0.03
C SER A 112 7.45 -18.80 1.33
N SER A 113 7.39 -17.89 2.31
CA SER A 113 7.86 -18.21 3.66
C SER A 113 6.95 -19.23 4.36
N LEU A 114 5.63 -19.19 4.13
CA LEU A 114 4.72 -20.25 4.62
C LEU A 114 5.05 -21.63 4.07
N MET A 115 5.49 -21.72 2.82
CA MET A 115 5.88 -23.00 2.21
C MET A 115 7.15 -23.60 2.82
N SER A 116 7.88 -22.84 3.62
CA SER A 116 9.09 -23.29 4.33
C SER A 116 8.79 -23.85 5.73
N ILE A 117 7.54 -23.78 6.19
CA ILE A 117 7.12 -24.34 7.48
C ILE A 117 7.00 -25.86 7.35
N ASP A 118 7.58 -26.59 8.30
CA ASP A 118 7.50 -28.05 8.37
C ASP A 118 6.04 -28.53 8.53
N SER A 119 5.61 -29.43 7.65
CA SER A 119 4.26 -30.01 7.68
C SER A 119 3.99 -30.77 8.97
N ALA A 120 5.02 -31.32 9.62
CA ALA A 120 4.90 -32.03 10.89
C ALA A 120 4.27 -31.16 12.00
N GLN A 121 4.49 -29.84 11.98
CA GLN A 121 3.88 -28.93 12.96
C GLN A 121 2.36 -28.86 12.79
N TYR A 122 1.87 -28.82 11.56
CA TYR A 122 0.43 -28.79 11.26
C TYR A 122 -0.22 -30.16 11.51
N GLU A 123 0.48 -31.25 11.23
CA GLU A 123 0.00 -32.61 11.50
C GLU A 123 -0.13 -32.87 13.00
N ALA A 124 0.90 -32.55 13.79
CA ALA A 124 0.87 -32.65 15.25
C ALA A 124 -0.28 -31.83 15.84
N ALA A 125 -0.45 -30.58 15.41
CA ALA A 125 -1.56 -29.75 15.87
C ALA A 125 -2.93 -30.33 15.49
N THR A 126 -3.05 -30.99 14.33
CA THR A 126 -4.29 -31.65 13.92
C THR A 126 -4.58 -32.87 14.81
N ILE A 127 -3.55 -33.63 15.20
CA ILE A 127 -3.66 -34.77 16.15
C ILE A 127 -4.12 -34.27 17.52
N ASP A 128 -3.62 -33.12 17.97
CA ASP A 128 -4.03 -32.44 19.21
C ASP A 128 -5.43 -31.77 19.13
N GLY A 129 -6.13 -31.94 18.00
CA GLY A 129 -7.49 -31.41 17.80
C GLY A 129 -7.55 -29.91 17.45
N ALA A 130 -6.43 -29.29 17.08
CA ALA A 130 -6.39 -27.88 16.72
C ALA A 130 -7.06 -27.63 15.36
N GLY A 131 -8.13 -26.83 15.36
CA GLY A 131 -8.81 -26.40 14.14
C GLY A 131 -7.98 -25.44 13.29
N ARG A 132 -8.38 -25.22 12.03
CA ARG A 132 -7.65 -24.36 11.06
C ARG A 132 -7.35 -22.96 11.61
N PHE A 133 -8.33 -22.32 12.25
CA PHE A 133 -8.13 -21.00 12.83
C PHE A 133 -7.08 -21.00 13.96
N GLN A 134 -7.02 -22.06 14.76
CA GLN A 134 -6.00 -22.20 15.81
C GLN A 134 -4.62 -22.45 15.20
N GLN A 135 -4.53 -23.25 14.14
CA GLN A 135 -3.27 -23.45 13.40
C GLN A 135 -2.76 -22.13 12.80
N ILE A 136 -3.66 -21.32 12.22
CA ILE A 136 -3.30 -20.00 11.69
C ILE A 136 -2.72 -19.11 12.79
N LEU A 137 -3.39 -19.02 13.95
CA LEU A 137 -2.97 -18.12 15.02
C LEU A 137 -1.73 -18.59 15.78
N ARG A 138 -1.53 -19.91 15.93
CA ARG A 138 -0.49 -20.48 16.79
C ARG A 138 0.73 -21.00 16.05
N ILE A 139 0.61 -21.25 14.75
CA ILE A 139 1.70 -21.77 13.91
C ILE A 139 1.97 -20.77 12.78
N THR A 140 1.03 -20.61 11.86
CA THR A 140 1.21 -19.84 10.63
C THR A 140 1.63 -18.39 10.88
N LEU A 141 0.88 -17.66 11.73
CA LEU A 141 1.13 -16.25 11.99
C LEU A 141 2.43 -16.03 12.78
N PRO A 142 2.73 -16.76 13.88
CA PRO A 142 4.03 -16.69 14.54
C PRO A 142 5.21 -17.00 13.62
N SER A 143 5.10 -18.01 12.75
CA SER A 143 6.14 -18.35 11.77
C SER A 143 6.35 -17.25 10.72
N LEU A 144 5.32 -16.44 10.42
CA LEU A 144 5.43 -15.30 9.52
C LEU A 144 6.04 -14.05 10.17
N MET A 145 6.05 -13.94 11.50
CA MET A 145 6.50 -12.73 12.21
C MET A 145 7.89 -12.23 11.77
N PRO A 146 8.90 -13.11 11.55
CA PRO A 146 10.19 -12.66 11.04
C PRO A 146 10.04 -11.94 9.69
N THR A 147 9.38 -12.57 8.71
CA THR A 147 9.14 -12.00 7.37
C THR A 147 8.34 -10.70 7.43
N ILE A 148 7.29 -10.65 8.26
CA ILE A 148 6.48 -9.44 8.51
C ILE A 148 7.35 -8.32 9.06
N GLY A 149 8.23 -8.61 10.02
CA GLY A 149 9.16 -7.63 10.57
C GLY A 149 10.09 -7.05 9.50
N ILE A 150 10.68 -7.88 8.65
CA ILE A 150 11.56 -7.42 7.56
C ILE A 150 10.80 -6.52 6.58
N MET A 151 9.65 -7.00 6.11
CA MET A 151 8.84 -6.26 5.14
C MET A 151 8.32 -4.94 5.73
N LEU A 152 7.99 -4.93 7.02
CA LEU A 152 7.60 -3.71 7.73
C LEU A 152 8.75 -2.70 7.75
N LEU A 153 9.96 -3.12 8.13
CA LEU A 153 11.13 -2.23 8.14
C LEU A 153 11.44 -1.64 6.76
N LEU A 154 11.36 -2.46 5.71
CA LEU A 154 11.55 -2.01 4.33
C LEU A 154 10.45 -1.02 3.89
N ASN A 155 9.21 -1.23 4.33
CA ASN A 155 8.11 -0.32 4.04
C ASN A 155 8.26 1.02 4.78
N LEU A 156 8.69 0.98 6.05
CA LEU A 156 8.93 2.15 6.89
C LEU A 156 10.03 3.07 6.31
N GLY A 157 11.06 2.52 5.65
CA GLY A 157 12.07 3.33 4.97
C GLY A 157 11.53 4.16 3.81
N ASN A 158 10.53 3.62 3.10
CA ASN A 158 9.89 4.27 1.96
C ASN A 158 8.67 5.13 2.35
N LEU A 159 8.37 5.21 3.64
CA LEU A 159 7.13 5.76 4.18
C LEU A 159 6.93 7.25 3.87
N LEU A 160 7.99 8.00 3.57
CA LEU A 160 7.88 9.43 3.26
C LEU A 160 7.91 9.74 1.75
N ASN A 161 8.13 8.74 0.90
CA ASN A 161 8.09 8.86 -0.57
C ASN A 161 6.82 8.22 -1.16
N VAL A 162 5.74 8.15 -0.38
CA VAL A 162 4.58 7.33 -0.69
C VAL A 162 3.80 7.88 -1.88
N GLY A 163 3.84 7.12 -2.98
CA GLY A 163 2.95 7.19 -4.14
C GLY A 163 2.81 8.55 -4.79
N TYR A 164 3.86 9.37 -4.77
CA TYR A 164 3.86 10.70 -5.40
C TYR A 164 3.46 10.64 -6.89
N GLU A 165 3.87 9.58 -7.60
CA GLU A 165 3.52 9.33 -9.00
C GLU A 165 2.01 9.24 -9.20
N MET A 166 1.33 8.41 -8.41
CA MET A 166 -0.11 8.25 -8.49
C MET A 166 -0.85 9.50 -8.00
N ILE A 167 -0.34 10.19 -6.98
CA ILE A 167 -0.93 11.43 -6.48
C ILE A 167 -0.90 12.52 -7.56
N ILE A 168 0.21 12.70 -8.26
CA ILE A 168 0.34 13.68 -9.34
C ILE A 168 -0.62 13.37 -10.50
N LEU A 169 -0.89 12.09 -10.76
CA LEU A 169 -1.80 11.67 -11.82
C LEU A 169 -3.28 11.87 -11.46
N LEU A 170 -3.63 11.78 -10.17
CA LEU A 170 -5.02 11.78 -9.72
C LEU A 170 -5.49 13.07 -9.05
N TYR A 171 -4.59 13.91 -8.54
CA TYR A 171 -4.98 15.10 -7.79
C TYR A 171 -5.69 16.15 -8.67
N GLN A 172 -6.47 17.01 -8.03
CA GLN A 172 -7.13 18.16 -8.65
C GLN A 172 -6.87 19.38 -7.76
N PRO A 173 -7.04 20.60 -8.29
CA PRO A 173 -6.89 21.82 -7.50
C PRO A 173 -7.67 21.81 -6.18
N ILE A 174 -8.87 21.22 -6.18
CA ILE A 174 -9.74 21.11 -5.02
C ILE A 174 -9.29 20.04 -4.00
N THR A 175 -8.54 19.01 -4.42
CA THR A 175 -8.07 17.93 -3.54
C THR A 175 -6.67 18.16 -2.97
N PHE A 176 -5.98 19.24 -3.33
CA PHE A 176 -4.62 19.52 -2.83
C PHE A 176 -4.50 19.56 -1.31
N GLU A 177 -5.53 20.04 -0.60
CA GLU A 177 -5.53 20.07 0.86
C GLU A 177 -5.28 18.68 1.47
N THR A 178 -5.77 17.62 0.83
CA THR A 178 -5.65 16.23 1.31
C THR A 178 -4.64 15.40 0.53
N ALA A 179 -4.43 15.72 -0.75
CA ALA A 179 -3.61 14.97 -1.68
C ALA A 179 -2.13 15.36 -1.65
N ASP A 180 -1.81 16.64 -1.39
CA ASP A 180 -0.44 17.12 -1.54
C ASP A 180 0.47 16.61 -0.42
N VAL A 181 1.50 15.85 -0.81
CA VAL A 181 2.50 15.22 0.05
C VAL A 181 3.89 15.80 -0.21
N LEU A 182 4.87 15.41 0.61
CA LEU A 182 6.23 15.92 0.47
C LEU A 182 6.84 15.56 -0.89
N GLY A 183 6.64 14.32 -1.37
CA GLY A 183 7.15 13.88 -2.67
C GLY A 183 6.60 14.69 -3.85
N THR A 184 5.30 15.03 -3.82
CA THR A 184 4.67 15.85 -4.86
C THR A 184 5.16 17.30 -4.81
N TYR A 185 5.41 17.83 -3.62
CA TYR A 185 6.04 19.14 -3.47
C TYR A 185 7.46 19.19 -4.05
N VAL A 186 8.31 18.24 -3.68
CA VAL A 186 9.69 18.13 -4.18
C VAL A 186 9.70 18.03 -5.70
N TYR A 187 8.80 17.20 -6.25
CA TYR A 187 8.65 17.06 -7.70
C TYR A 187 8.28 18.39 -8.37
N ARG A 188 7.24 19.11 -7.89
CA ARG A 188 6.82 20.39 -8.48
C ARG A 188 7.93 21.44 -8.43
N VAL A 189 8.55 21.61 -7.27
CA VAL A 189 9.61 22.62 -7.08
C VAL A 189 10.84 22.27 -7.91
N GLY A 190 11.20 20.99 -7.97
CA GLY A 190 12.37 20.52 -8.73
C GLY A 190 12.18 20.62 -10.25
N THR A 191 10.95 20.48 -10.75
CA THR A 191 10.66 20.54 -12.20
C THR A 191 10.19 21.91 -12.69
N GLY A 192 9.84 22.83 -11.78
CA GLY A 192 9.17 24.09 -12.14
C GLY A 192 7.76 23.87 -12.68
N ALA A 193 7.16 22.70 -12.46
CA ALA A 193 5.84 22.35 -12.96
C ALA A 193 4.76 23.16 -12.21
N SER A 194 4.18 24.15 -12.90
CA SER A 194 2.96 24.82 -12.46
C SER A 194 1.78 23.88 -12.61
N THR A 195 1.44 23.19 -11.53
CA THR A 195 0.33 22.20 -11.50
C THR A 195 -0.94 22.79 -10.88
N GLY A 196 -1.06 24.13 -10.81
CA GLY A 196 -2.23 24.82 -10.27
C GLY A 196 -2.25 24.99 -8.74
N HIS A 197 -1.30 24.39 -8.00
CA HIS A 197 -1.08 24.71 -6.59
C HIS A 197 -0.04 25.83 -6.50
N GLY A 198 -0.47 27.07 -6.16
CA GLY A 198 0.28 28.34 -6.25
C GLY A 198 1.52 28.50 -5.38
N THR A 199 2.34 27.46 -5.23
CA THR A 199 3.53 27.39 -4.37
C THR A 199 4.82 27.03 -5.12
N ALA A 200 4.74 26.64 -6.40
CA ALA A 200 5.91 26.38 -7.24
C ALA A 200 6.10 27.54 -8.22
N GLY A 201 7.28 28.16 -8.23
CA GLY A 201 7.65 29.12 -9.26
C GLY A 201 7.71 28.45 -10.63
N THR A 202 7.66 29.26 -11.70
CA THR A 202 7.80 28.79 -13.09
C THR A 202 9.21 28.31 -13.43
N THR A 203 10.17 28.48 -12.53
CA THR A 203 11.56 28.05 -12.70
C THR A 203 11.87 26.82 -11.85
N PRO A 204 12.53 25.80 -12.42
CA PRO A 204 13.03 24.65 -11.66
C PRO A 204 13.97 25.11 -10.53
N ASN A 205 13.66 24.70 -9.30
CA ASN A 205 14.50 24.95 -8.13
C ASN A 205 15.06 23.62 -7.60
N PHE A 206 16.10 23.14 -8.28
CA PHE A 206 16.80 21.91 -7.93
C PHE A 206 17.46 21.96 -6.55
N SER A 207 17.92 23.14 -6.12
CA SER A 207 18.57 23.32 -4.82
C SER A 207 17.60 23.02 -3.66
N MET A 208 16.40 23.59 -3.72
CA MET A 208 15.35 23.36 -2.73
C MET A 208 14.82 21.93 -2.78
N ALA A 209 14.59 21.39 -3.98
CA ALA A 209 14.15 20.01 -4.16
C ALA A 209 15.15 19.00 -3.56
N THR A 210 16.45 19.22 -3.79
CA THR A 210 17.52 18.36 -3.25
C THR A 210 17.60 18.49 -1.71
N ALA A 211 17.53 19.70 -1.16
CA ALA A 211 17.56 19.92 0.28
C ALA A 211 16.40 19.23 1.00
N VAL A 212 15.18 19.35 0.47
CA VAL A 212 14.00 18.68 1.03
C VAL A 212 14.09 17.17 0.86
N GLY A 213 14.60 16.67 -0.27
CA GLY A 213 14.86 15.25 -0.49
C GLY A 213 15.86 14.67 0.51
N LEU A 214 16.96 15.38 0.79
CA LEU A 214 17.95 14.97 1.79
C LEU A 214 17.35 14.96 3.20
N PHE A 215 16.61 15.99 3.58
CA PHE A 215 15.89 16.04 4.85
C PHE A 215 14.94 14.85 5.01
N ASN A 216 14.23 14.50 3.94
CA ASN A 216 13.37 13.33 3.91
C ASN A 216 14.14 12.03 4.14
N GLY A 217 15.27 11.85 3.45
CA GLY A 217 16.14 10.68 3.60
C GLY A 217 16.65 10.52 5.03
N VAL A 218 17.03 11.62 5.70
CA VAL A 218 17.46 11.61 7.11
C VAL A 218 16.32 11.17 8.03
N ILE A 219 15.11 11.68 7.84
CA ILE A 219 13.95 11.26 8.66
C ILE A 219 13.63 9.79 8.43
N SER A 220 13.58 9.33 7.16
CA SER A 220 13.39 7.92 6.83
C SER A 220 14.44 7.03 7.49
N LEU A 221 15.71 7.44 7.48
CA LEU A 221 16.79 6.69 8.13
C LEU A 221 16.59 6.61 9.65
N ILE A 222 16.25 7.74 10.31
CA ILE A 222 15.96 7.75 11.75
C ILE A 222 14.80 6.79 12.05
N LEU A 223 13.72 6.85 11.26
CA LEU A 223 12.53 6.03 11.44
C LEU A 223 12.85 4.54 11.32
N VAL A 224 13.62 4.14 10.30
CA VAL A 224 14.08 2.76 10.11
C VAL A 224 14.98 2.30 11.26
N LEU A 225 15.93 3.14 11.69
CA LEU A 225 16.83 2.80 12.80
C LEU A 225 16.07 2.64 14.11
N THR A 226 15.10 3.52 14.40
CA THR A 226 14.25 3.42 15.58
C THR A 226 13.38 2.16 15.52
N ALA A 227 12.74 1.89 14.38
CA ALA A 227 11.92 0.70 14.19
C ALA A 227 12.75 -0.60 14.32
N ASN A 228 13.96 -0.64 13.75
CA ASN A 228 14.87 -1.77 13.87
C ASN A 228 15.28 -2.00 15.32
N ARG A 229 15.62 -0.95 16.07
CA ARG A 229 15.94 -1.05 17.51
C ARG A 229 14.76 -1.59 18.32
N ILE A 230 13.55 -1.15 18.02
CA ILE A 230 12.33 -1.65 18.68
C ILE A 230 12.11 -3.12 18.33
N SER A 231 12.26 -3.50 17.05
CA SER A 231 12.14 -4.89 16.61
C SER A 231 13.13 -5.80 17.34
N LYS A 232 14.41 -5.39 17.43
CA LYS A 232 15.45 -6.16 18.16
C LYS A 232 15.13 -6.37 19.64
N LYS A 233 14.33 -5.51 20.26
CA LYS A 233 13.97 -5.60 21.69
C LYS A 233 12.73 -6.45 21.95
N ILE A 234 11.84 -6.58 20.95
CA ILE A 234 10.55 -7.27 21.08
C ILE A 234 10.59 -8.68 20.47
N SER A 235 11.33 -8.84 19.39
CA SER A 235 11.59 -10.13 18.75
C SER A 235 13.07 -10.46 18.91
N ASP A 236 13.43 -11.65 19.40
CA ASP A 236 14.80 -12.21 19.39
C ASP A 236 15.39 -12.39 17.97
N VAL A 237 14.75 -11.79 16.96
CA VAL A 237 15.16 -11.80 15.56
C VAL A 237 15.81 -10.46 15.25
N SER A 238 17.13 -10.48 15.13
CA SER A 238 17.89 -9.39 14.52
C SER A 238 17.61 -9.38 13.02
N ILE A 239 17.04 -8.28 12.51
CA ILE A 239 16.75 -8.12 11.07
C ILE A 239 17.91 -7.43 10.32
N MET A 240 18.95 -7.03 11.08
CA MET A 240 20.29 -6.63 10.61
C MET A 240 21.35 -7.17 11.55
#